data_AF-A0A2M7WUY7-F1
#
_entry.id   AF-A0A2M7WUY7-F1
#
_cell.length_a   1.000
_cell.length_b   1.000
_cell.length_c   1.000
_cell.angle_alpha   90.00
_cell.angle_beta   90.00
_cell.angle_gamma   90.00
#
_symmetry.space_group_name_H-M   'P 1'
#
loop_
_entity.id
_entity.type
_entity.pdbx_description
1 polymer ?
#
loop_
_entity_poly.entity_id
_entity_poly.type
_entity_poly.pdbx_seq_one_letter_code
_entity_poly.pdbx_strand_id
1 'polypeptide(L)'
;TENVSHLVKVSGIGGKIAEKIILELRGKLGKAGEMEAGMLRDESDVVEALYSLGYSQKEAREALKEISEEIIGTGEKVKEALKILGKNKK
;
A
#
# COMPACT_ATOMS: atom_id res chain seq x y z
N THR A 1 0.83 -1.55 -28.91
CA THR A 1 0.48 -2.94 -29.28
C THR A 1 0.62 -3.80 -28.05
N GLU A 2 -0.41 -3.79 -27.21
CA GLU A 2 -0.46 -4.53 -25.95
C GLU A 2 -0.81 -6.00 -26.21
N ASN A 3 -0.19 -6.90 -25.45
CA ASN A 3 -0.10 -8.34 -25.70
C ASN A 3 -1.42 -9.10 -25.51
N VAL A 4 -2.39 -8.90 -26.41
CA VAL A 4 -3.62 -9.72 -26.50
C VAL A 4 -3.28 -11.20 -26.76
N SER A 5 -2.18 -11.48 -27.46
CA SER A 5 -1.82 -12.82 -27.93
C SER A 5 -1.42 -13.82 -26.85
N HIS A 6 -1.02 -13.37 -25.65
CA HIS A 6 -0.58 -14.27 -24.58
C HIS A 6 -1.76 -14.83 -23.75
N LEU A 7 -2.84 -14.06 -23.59
CA LEU A 7 -4.04 -14.51 -22.88
C LEU A 7 -4.93 -15.41 -23.74
N VAL A 8 -4.93 -15.23 -25.07
CA VAL A 8 -5.73 -16.05 -26.00
C VAL A 8 -5.21 -17.49 -26.12
N LYS A 9 -3.89 -17.71 -26.08
CA LYS A 9 -3.29 -19.04 -26.29
C LYS A 9 -3.41 -19.99 -25.10
N VAL A 10 -3.48 -19.48 -23.87
CA VAL A 10 -3.46 -20.33 -22.65
C VAL A 10 -4.86 -20.87 -22.29
N SER A 11 -5.96 -20.30 -22.81
CA SER A 11 -7.31 -20.69 -22.36
C SER A 11 -8.39 -20.84 -23.45
N GLY A 12 -8.07 -20.74 -24.75
CA GLY A 12 -9.07 -20.87 -25.82
C GLY A 12 -10.13 -19.77 -25.82
N ILE A 13 -9.81 -18.61 -25.23
CA ILE A 13 -10.73 -17.48 -25.06
C ILE A 13 -10.65 -16.59 -26.31
N GLY A 14 -11.78 -16.36 -26.99
CA GLY A 14 -11.84 -15.50 -28.17
C GLY A 14 -11.43 -14.05 -27.88
N GLY A 15 -10.83 -13.37 -28.86
CA GLY A 15 -10.22 -12.03 -28.69
C GLY A 15 -11.12 -10.99 -28.01
N LYS A 16 -12.42 -10.98 -28.30
CA LYS A 16 -13.40 -10.07 -27.67
C LYS A 16 -13.58 -10.32 -26.16
N ILE A 17 -13.50 -11.58 -25.72
CA ILE A 17 -13.61 -11.94 -24.31
C ILE A 17 -12.29 -11.63 -23.60
N ALA A 18 -11.15 -11.87 -24.25
CA ALA A 18 -9.83 -11.50 -23.73
C ALA A 18 -9.72 -9.97 -23.52
N GLU A 19 -10.17 -9.17 -24.48
CA GLU A 19 -10.21 -7.71 -24.35
C GLU A 19 -11.10 -7.25 -23.19
N LYS A 20 -12.28 -7.86 -23.01
CA LYS A 20 -13.17 -7.56 -21.89
C LYS A 20 -12.52 -7.91 -20.54
N ILE A 21 -11.87 -9.07 -20.43
CA ILE A 21 -11.18 -9.51 -19.21
C ILE A 21 -10.02 -8.56 -18.88
N ILE A 22 -9.22 -8.15 -19.86
CA ILE A 22 -8.12 -7.19 -19.65
C ILE A 22 -8.66 -5.85 -19.15
N LEU A 23 -9.76 -5.36 -19.72
CA LEU A 23 -10.38 -4.10 -19.29
C LEU A 23 -10.88 -4.17 -17.84
N GLU A 24 -11.54 -5.27 -17.47
CA GLU A 24 -12.01 -5.50 -16.09
C GLU A 24 -10.85 -5.67 -15.10
N LEU A 25 -9.80 -6.39 -15.48
CA LEU A 25 -8.60 -6.57 -14.66
C LEU A 25 -7.85 -5.25 -14.48
N ARG A 26 -7.69 -4.45 -15.54
CA ARG A 26 -7.05 -3.13 -15.46
C ARG A 26 -7.85 -2.16 -14.58
N GLY A 27 -9.18 -2.22 -14.63
CA GLY A 27 -10.04 -1.45 -13.73
C GLY A 27 -9.91 -1.86 -12.27
N LYS A 28 -9.81 -3.16 -11.98
CA LYS A 28 -9.62 -3.68 -10.61
C LYS A 28 -8.21 -3.44 -10.07
N LEU A 29 -7.18 -3.67 -10.88
CA LEU A 29 -5.78 -3.43 -10.54
C LEU A 29 -5.45 -1.96 -10.39
N GLY A 30 -6.05 -1.08 -11.20
CA GLY A 30 -5.86 0.38 -11.06
C GLY A 30 -6.34 0.88 -9.70
N LYS A 31 -7.53 0.45 -9.28
CA LYS A 31 -8.10 0.87 -7.99
C LYS A 31 -7.38 0.26 -6.78
N ALA A 32 -6.94 -0.99 -6.88
CA ALA A 32 -6.12 -1.63 -5.86
C ALA A 32 -4.72 -1.00 -5.77
N GLY A 33 -4.09 -0.73 -6.91
CA GLY A 33 -2.77 -0.11 -6.98
C GLY A 33 -2.74 1.34 -6.51
N GLU A 34 -3.79 2.12 -6.76
CA GLU A 34 -3.93 3.48 -6.20
C GLU A 34 -4.05 3.48 -4.67
N MET A 35 -4.79 2.51 -4.11
CA MET A 35 -4.94 2.35 -2.67
C MET A 35 -3.63 1.91 -2.00
N GLU A 36 -2.91 0.96 -2.61
CA GLU A 36 -1.61 0.50 -2.14
C GLU A 36 -0.53 1.60 -2.23
N ALA A 37 -0.50 2.35 -3.34
CA ALA A 37 0.38 3.51 -3.48
C ALA A 37 0.07 4.62 -2.47
N GLY A 38 -1.21 4.84 -2.15
CA GLY A 38 -1.64 5.75 -1.09
C GLY A 38 -1.14 5.31 0.29
N MET A 39 -1.27 4.03 0.62
CA MET A 39 -0.78 3.49 1.89
C MET A 39 0.74 3.61 2.05
N LEU A 40 1.51 3.31 1.00
CA LEU A 40 2.98 3.45 1.02
C LEU A 40 3.42 4.90 1.22
N ARG A 41 2.67 5.85 0.64
CA ARG A 41 2.91 7.27 0.83
C ARG A 41 2.60 7.70 2.26
N ASP A 42 1.47 7.25 2.82
CA ASP A 42 1.11 7.53 4.20
C ASP A 42 2.16 7.01 5.18
N GLU A 43 2.69 5.80 4.97
CA GLU A 43 3.77 5.25 5.80
C GLU A 43 5.05 6.08 5.74
N SER A 44 5.42 6.55 4.53
CA SER A 44 6.59 7.40 4.34
C SER A 44 6.45 8.73 5.09
N ASP A 45 5.27 9.34 5.04
CA ASP A 45 4.96 10.58 5.75
C ASP A 45 4.98 10.39 7.28
N VAL A 46 4.50 9.24 7.79
CA VAL A 46 4.58 8.90 9.22
C VAL A 46 6.04 8.74 9.66
N VAL A 47 6.88 8.05 8.88
CA VAL A 47 8.30 7.88 9.20
C VAL A 47 9.02 9.23 9.25
N GLU A 48 8.76 10.12 8.30
CA GLU A 48 9.37 11.46 8.27
C GLU A 48 8.92 12.33 9.45
N ALA A 49 7.64 12.25 9.83
CA ALA A 49 7.12 12.94 10.99
C ALA A 49 7.78 12.46 12.29
N LEU A 50 7.91 11.14 12.48
CA LEU A 50 8.59 10.56 13.64
C LEU A 50 10.09 10.88 13.64
N TYR A 51 10.73 10.91 12.47
CA TYR A 51 12.12 11.33 12.33
C TYR A 51 12.34 12.78 12.75
N SER A 52 11.45 13.67 12.33
CA SER A 52 11.45 15.08 12.74
C SER A 52 11.25 15.29 14.24
N LEU A 53 10.60 14.33 14.92
CA LEU A 53 10.44 14.31 16.37
C LEU A 53 11.65 13.72 17.12
N GLY A 54 12.68 13.27 16.39
CA GLY A 54 13.93 12.76 16.96
C GLY A 54 14.00 11.24 17.11
N TYR A 55 13.06 10.50 16.53
CA TYR A 55 13.15 9.03 16.44
C TYR A 55 13.96 8.61 15.22
N SER A 56 14.64 7.46 15.29
CA SER A 56 15.29 6.91 14.12
C SER A 56 14.27 6.34 13.13
N GLN A 57 14.63 6.30 11.83
CA GLN A 57 13.79 5.65 10.82
C GLN A 57 13.52 4.17 11.14
N LYS A 58 14.45 3.51 11.84
CA LYS A 58 14.29 2.12 12.28
C LYS A 58 13.18 2.00 13.32
N GLU A 59 13.23 2.82 14.37
CA GLU A 59 12.20 2.86 15.42
C GLU A 59 10.83 3.21 14.84
N ALA A 60 10.76 4.19 13.94
CA ALA A 60 9.51 4.59 13.27
C ALA A 60 8.89 3.43 12.48
N ARG A 61 9.69 2.70 11.71
CA ARG A 61 9.22 1.53 10.95
C ARG A 61 8.85 0.36 11.85
N GLU A 62 9.54 0.14 12.95
CA GLU A 62 9.19 -0.88 13.93
C GLU A 62 7.85 -0.57 14.59
N ALA A 63 7.62 0.69 14.98
CA ALA A 63 6.35 1.12 15.53
C ALA A 63 5.19 0.99 14.52
N LEU A 64 5.41 1.36 13.26
CA LEU A 64 4.40 1.20 12.20
C LEU A 64 3.95 -0.26 12.00
N LYS A 65 4.85 -1.24 12.17
CA LYS A 65 4.51 -2.67 12.06
C LYS A 65 3.59 -3.17 13.18
N GLU A 66 3.57 -2.47 14.31
CA GLU A 66 2.71 -2.80 15.45
C GLU A 66 1.32 -2.13 15.36
N ILE A 67 1.12 -1.22 14.40
CA ILE A 67 -0.15 -0.53 14.18
C ILE A 67 -1.07 -1.43 13.35
N SER A 68 -2.33 -1.54 13.77
CA SER A 68 -3.34 -2.27 13.00
C SER A 68 -3.58 -1.61 11.63
N GLU A 69 -3.72 -2.42 10.59
CA GLU A 69 -4.07 -1.99 9.22
C GLU A 69 -5.44 -1.29 9.16
N GLU A 70 -6.26 -1.45 10.19
CA GLU A 70 -7.54 -0.76 10.37
C GLU A 70 -7.39 0.75 10.61
N ILE A 71 -6.22 1.20 11.08
CA ILE A 71 -5.94 2.61 11.35
C ILE A 71 -5.53 3.27 10.04
N ILE A 72 -6.46 4.06 9.49
CA ILE A 72 -6.29 4.77 8.23
C ILE A 72 -5.93 6.22 8.52
N GLY A 73 -4.93 6.74 7.83
CA GLY A 73 -4.55 8.14 7.89
C GLY A 73 -3.28 8.41 8.70
N THR A 74 -2.44 9.27 8.13
CA THR A 74 -1.11 9.64 8.63
C THR A 74 -1.15 10.13 10.08
N GLY A 75 -2.10 11.01 10.44
CA GLY A 75 -2.15 11.59 11.79
C GLY A 75 -2.46 10.58 12.89
N GLU A 76 -3.37 9.63 12.65
CA GLU A 76 -3.69 8.57 13.61
C GLU A 76 -2.53 7.57 13.74
N LYS A 77 -1.91 7.21 12.61
CA LYS A 77 -0.70 6.37 12.61
C LYS A 77 0.45 7.01 13.38
N VAL A 78 0.70 8.31 13.22
CA VAL A 78 1.71 9.04 14.01
C VAL A 78 1.39 8.97 15.51
N LYS A 79 0.13 9.23 15.89
CA LYS A 79 -0.30 9.17 17.29
C LYS A 79 -0.09 7.80 17.90
N GLU A 80 -0.44 6.74 17.18
CA GLU A 80 -0.29 5.37 17.68
C GLU A 80 1.17 4.92 17.73
N ALA A 81 1.96 5.26 16.71
CA ALA A 81 3.40 5.03 16.70
C ALA A 81 4.08 5.68 17.92
N LEU A 82 3.72 6.92 18.26
CA LEU A 82 4.25 7.61 19.45
C LEU A 82 3.89 6.89 20.76
N LYS A 83 2.68 6.33 20.87
CA LYS A 83 2.31 5.52 22.06
C LYS A 83 3.15 4.26 22.17
N ILE A 84 3.39 3.56 21.06
CA ILE A 84 4.21 2.34 21.01
C ILE A 84 5.66 2.66 21.39
N LEU A 85 6.24 3.68 20.76
CA LEU A 85 7.60 4.15 21.04
C LEU A 85 7.77 4.61 22.50
N GLY A 86 6.75 5.27 23.07
CA GLY A 86 6.74 5.66 24.48
C GLY A 86 6.64 4.49 25.46
N LYS A 87 6.06 3.36 25.06
CA LYS A 87 6.04 2.11 25.85
C LYS A 87 7.37 1.37 25.78
N ASN A 88 8.01 1.32 24.61
CA ASN A 88 9.29 0.62 24.40
C ASN A 88 10.50 1.33 25.00
N LYS A 89 10.38 2.62 25.38
CA LYS A 89 11.46 3.40 26.03
C LYS A 89 11.45 3.36 27.57
N LYS A 90 10.53 2.63 28.19
CA LYS A 90 10.50 2.36 29.63
C LYS A 90 11.19 1.04 29.95
#